data_AF-A0A2W5B3C2-F1
#
_entry.id   AF-A0A2W5B3C2-F1
#
_cell.length_a   1.000
_cell.length_b   1.000
_cell.length_c   1.000
_cell.angle_alpha   90.00
_cell.angle_beta   90.00
_cell.angle_gamma   90.00
#
_symmetry.space_group_name_H-M   'P 1'
#
loop_
_entity.id
_entity.type
_entity.pdbx_description
1 polymer ?
#
loop_
_entity_poly.entity_id
_entity_poly.type
_entity_poly.pdbx_seq_one_letter_code
_entity_poly.pdbx_strand_id
1 'polypeptide(L)'
;MAVNINNAFVGTPPIDGGVYFNAPVGTKLPTSTSEELDKAFVDHGAIGPDGFNVQPTRTSDTEKMFGGGDWVDLQTDYGEEVTITFLEDDNKGVVNSIFGEDNVVIKPGAEGTQKTIYHTKQRLPIKSHVIKAADGDKEKTYVIPRGR
;
A
#
# COMPACT_ATOMS: atom_id res chain seq x y z
N MET A 1 6.44 16.32 -28.92
CA MET A 1 7.24 16.36 -27.67
C MET A 1 8.41 15.42 -27.82
N ALA A 2 9.62 15.84 -27.46
CA ALA A 2 10.77 14.95 -27.43
C ALA A 2 10.75 14.09 -26.16
N VAL A 3 11.19 12.84 -26.25
CA VAL A 3 11.35 11.95 -25.10
C VAL A 3 12.50 12.48 -24.23
N ASN A 4 12.24 12.72 -22.94
CA ASN A 4 13.25 13.09 -21.96
C ASN A 4 13.48 11.92 -20.99
N ILE A 5 14.67 11.30 -21.08
CA ILE A 5 15.03 10.16 -20.24
C ILE A 5 15.07 10.48 -18.75
N ASN A 6 15.30 11.75 -18.37
CA ASN A 6 15.28 12.19 -16.98
C ASN A 6 13.89 12.09 -16.34
N ASN A 7 12.82 11.93 -17.14
CA ASN A 7 11.47 11.70 -16.62
C ASN A 7 11.18 10.20 -16.35
N ALA A 8 12.09 9.30 -16.74
CA ALA A 8 11.97 7.89 -16.39
C ALA A 8 12.10 7.71 -14.86
N PHE A 9 11.42 6.70 -14.34
CA PHE A 9 11.53 6.26 -12.96
C PHE A 9 11.57 4.73 -12.95
N VAL A 10 12.72 4.16 -12.63
CA VAL A 10 12.90 2.72 -12.47
C VAL A 10 12.93 2.42 -10.98
N GLY A 11 11.78 2.01 -10.43
CA GLY A 11 11.63 1.82 -8.99
C GLY A 11 12.51 0.70 -8.45
N THR A 12 13.30 1.04 -7.44
CA THR A 12 14.07 0.10 -6.62
C THR A 12 13.71 0.31 -5.15
N PRO A 13 14.04 -0.65 -4.26
CA PRO A 13 13.97 -0.41 -2.83
C PRO A 13 14.78 0.83 -2.45
N PRO A 14 14.26 1.69 -1.55
CA PRO A 14 15.03 2.76 -0.94
C PRO A 14 16.31 2.28 -0.25
N ILE A 15 17.27 3.18 -0.02
CA ILE A 15 18.54 2.83 0.64
C ILE A 15 18.36 2.43 2.11
N ASP A 16 17.31 2.92 2.76
CA ASP A 16 16.87 2.51 4.10
C ASP A 16 16.14 1.15 4.11
N GLY A 17 15.94 0.53 2.94
CA GLY A 17 15.56 -0.88 2.76
C GLY A 17 14.05 -1.15 2.75
N GLY A 18 13.28 -0.50 3.62
CA GLY A 18 11.84 -0.76 3.73
C GLY A 18 11.04 -0.14 2.57
N VAL A 19 10.24 -0.95 1.89
CA VAL A 19 9.39 -0.50 0.78
C VAL A 19 7.95 -0.29 1.22
N TYR A 20 7.36 -1.24 1.94
CA TYR A 20 5.98 -1.16 2.38
C TYR A 20 5.90 -1.11 3.88
N PHE A 21 5.07 -0.19 4.37
CA PHE A 21 4.81 -0.01 5.78
C PHE A 21 3.31 0.14 6.02
N ASN A 22 2.84 -0.35 7.18
CA ASN A 22 1.49 -0.01 7.64
C ASN A 22 1.43 0.36 9.12
N ALA A 23 0.41 1.15 9.46
CA ALA A 23 0.15 1.65 10.81
C ALA A 23 -1.36 1.74 11.07
N PRO A 24 -1.78 1.87 12.34
CA PRO A 24 -3.15 2.23 12.67
C PRO A 24 -3.59 3.53 11.98
N VAL A 25 -4.89 3.64 11.70
CA VAL A 25 -5.46 4.90 11.19
C VAL A 25 -5.28 6.00 12.24
N GLY A 26 -4.90 7.20 11.77
CA GLY A 26 -4.67 8.37 12.63
C GLY A 26 -3.21 8.54 13.06
N THR A 27 -2.34 7.57 12.78
CA THR A 27 -0.88 7.76 12.86
C THR A 27 -0.44 8.91 11.95
N LYS A 28 0.55 9.69 12.41
CA LYS A 28 1.09 10.83 11.64
C LYS A 28 1.63 10.34 10.29
N LEU A 29 1.03 10.83 9.21
CA LEU A 29 1.44 10.50 7.85
C LEU A 29 2.65 11.35 7.43
N PRO A 30 3.59 10.80 6.65
CA PRO A 30 4.70 11.59 6.12
C PRO A 30 4.19 12.62 5.10
N THR A 31 4.87 13.75 5.05
CA THR A 31 4.57 14.88 4.15
C THR A 31 5.65 15.09 3.09
N SER A 32 6.82 14.46 3.26
CA SER A 32 7.90 14.42 2.27
C SER A 32 8.51 13.02 2.19
N THR A 33 9.27 12.76 1.13
CA THR A 33 9.95 11.46 0.93
C THR A 33 11.07 11.21 1.95
N SER A 34 11.70 12.30 2.40
CA SER A 34 12.78 12.31 3.38
C SER A 34 12.32 12.32 4.85
N GLU A 35 11.01 12.42 5.10
CA GLU A 35 10.50 12.40 6.47
C GLU A 35 10.60 10.98 7.06
N GLU A 36 11.17 10.88 8.27
CA GLU A 36 11.18 9.63 9.01
C GLU A 36 9.74 9.23 9.36
N LEU A 37 9.40 7.96 9.12
CA LEU A 37 8.07 7.45 9.43
C LEU A 37 7.86 7.39 10.95
N ASP A 38 6.62 7.62 11.38
CA ASP A 38 6.22 7.37 12.76
C ASP A 38 6.53 5.92 13.16
N LYS A 39 6.96 5.70 14.40
CA LYS A 39 7.34 4.36 14.92
C LYS A 39 6.20 3.35 14.89
N ALA A 40 4.95 3.80 14.75
CA ALA A 40 3.81 2.92 14.55
C ALA A 40 3.75 2.29 13.15
N PHE A 41 4.51 2.79 12.18
CA PHE A 41 4.70 2.15 10.88
C PHE A 41 5.62 0.95 11.00
N VAL A 42 5.06 -0.23 10.77
CA VAL A 42 5.79 -1.50 10.77
C VAL A 42 6.23 -1.80 9.34
N ASP A 43 7.50 -2.16 9.18
CA ASP A 43 8.09 -2.64 7.92
C ASP A 43 7.73 -4.13 7.68
N HIS A 44 7.43 -4.45 6.43
CA HIS A 44 7.04 -5.78 5.97
C HIS A 44 8.16 -6.53 5.25
N GLY A 45 9.35 -5.91 5.16
CA GLY A 45 10.54 -6.55 4.63
C GLY A 45 10.60 -6.58 3.11
N ALA A 46 11.28 -7.60 2.58
CA ALA A 46 11.55 -7.70 1.15
C ALA A 46 10.27 -7.87 0.30
N ILE A 47 10.21 -7.10 -0.78
CA ILE A 47 9.16 -7.20 -1.81
C ILE A 47 9.68 -7.92 -3.06
N GLY A 48 8.74 -8.48 -3.83
CA GLY A 48 9.02 -9.20 -5.06
C GLY A 48 9.70 -8.32 -6.13
N PRO A 49 10.33 -8.96 -7.13
CA PRO A 49 11.08 -8.26 -8.18
C PRO A 49 10.22 -7.32 -9.05
N ASP A 50 8.91 -7.56 -9.10
CA ASP A 50 7.96 -6.72 -9.85
C ASP A 50 7.58 -5.43 -9.11
N GLY A 51 8.06 -5.24 -7.88
CA GLY A 51 7.79 -4.06 -7.09
C GLY A 51 6.35 -3.99 -6.59
N PHE A 52 5.68 -2.88 -6.92
CA PHE A 52 4.27 -2.66 -6.62
C PHE A 52 3.57 -2.01 -7.82
N ASN A 53 2.27 -2.26 -7.92
CA ASN A 53 1.42 -1.71 -8.97
C ASN A 53 0.30 -0.88 -8.32
N VAL A 54 0.12 0.36 -8.80
CA VAL A 54 -0.92 1.29 -8.33
C VAL A 54 -1.92 1.50 -9.46
N GLN A 55 -3.17 1.13 -9.23
CA GLN A 55 -4.24 1.14 -10.24
C GLN A 55 -5.42 2.00 -9.76
N PRO A 56 -5.37 3.32 -10.01
CA PRO A 56 -6.51 4.19 -9.76
C PRO A 56 -7.60 3.95 -10.82
N THR A 57 -8.83 3.77 -10.37
CA THR A 57 -10.03 3.61 -11.21
C THR A 57 -10.96 4.80 -11.02
N ARG A 58 -11.53 5.30 -12.12
CA ARG A 58 -12.52 6.37 -12.13
C ARG A 58 -13.67 5.95 -13.02
N THR A 59 -14.89 6.10 -12.52
CA THR A 59 -16.10 5.94 -13.33
C THR A 59 -16.83 7.27 -13.34
N SER A 60 -17.27 7.69 -14.52
CA SER A 60 -18.13 8.85 -14.69
C SER A 60 -19.39 8.50 -15.45
N ASP A 61 -20.44 9.28 -15.20
CA ASP A 61 -21.71 9.17 -15.90
C ASP A 61 -22.18 10.57 -16.31
N THR A 62 -22.69 10.69 -17.52
CA THR A 62 -23.14 11.97 -18.08
C THR A 62 -24.64 12.10 -17.92
N GLU A 63 -25.06 12.99 -17.04
CA GLU A 63 -26.46 13.36 -16.88
C GLU A 63 -26.94 14.11 -18.14
N LYS A 64 -28.10 13.71 -18.67
CA LYS A 64 -28.70 14.31 -19.86
C LYS A 64 -29.69 15.41 -19.46
N MET A 65 -29.70 16.51 -20.20
CA MET A 65 -30.73 17.54 -20.09
C MET A 65 -32.06 17.04 -20.66
N PHE A 66 -33.17 17.64 -20.22
CA PHE A 66 -34.47 17.45 -20.88
C PHE A 66 -34.38 17.90 -22.35
N GLY A 67 -34.55 16.96 -23.28
CA GLY A 67 -34.28 17.16 -24.71
C GLY A 67 -33.09 16.37 -25.26
N GLY A 68 -32.37 15.62 -24.41
CA GLY A 68 -31.41 14.58 -24.84
C GLY A 68 -29.96 15.05 -25.03
N GLY A 69 -29.65 16.33 -24.82
CA GLY A 69 -28.27 16.82 -24.82
C GLY A 69 -27.52 16.49 -23.52
N ASP A 70 -26.19 16.60 -23.55
CA ASP A 70 -25.34 16.39 -22.37
C ASP A 70 -25.42 17.60 -21.44
N TRP A 71 -25.69 17.37 -20.14
CA TRP A 71 -25.78 18.43 -19.14
C TRP A 71 -24.51 18.51 -18.29
N VAL A 72 -24.18 17.45 -17.55
CA VAL A 72 -23.02 17.41 -16.66
C VAL A 72 -22.42 16.00 -16.61
N ASP A 73 -21.09 15.93 -16.62
CA ASP A 73 -20.35 14.69 -16.40
C ASP A 73 -20.01 14.57 -14.91
N LEU A 74 -20.50 13.51 -14.27
CA LEU A 74 -20.41 13.27 -12.83
C LEU A 74 -19.45 12.10 -12.59
N GLN A 75 -18.40 12.31 -11.80
CA GLN A 75 -17.60 11.18 -11.31
C GLN A 75 -18.40 10.43 -10.24
N THR A 76 -18.80 9.20 -10.54
CA THR A 76 -19.67 8.37 -9.69
C THR A 76 -18.89 7.48 -8.73
N ASP A 77 -17.67 7.08 -9.12
CA ASP A 77 -16.80 6.23 -8.31
C ASP A 77 -15.32 6.60 -8.47
N TYR A 78 -14.56 6.43 -7.38
CA TYR A 78 -13.10 6.45 -7.38
C TYR A 78 -12.60 5.32 -6.50
N GLY A 79 -11.84 4.41 -7.11
CA GLY A 79 -11.11 3.36 -6.42
C GLY A 79 -9.61 3.50 -6.66
N GLU A 80 -8.83 2.88 -5.79
CA GLU A 80 -7.40 2.70 -6.03
C GLU A 80 -6.99 1.35 -5.46
N GLU A 81 -6.53 0.47 -6.33
CA GLU A 81 -5.99 -0.84 -5.95
C GLU A 81 -4.47 -0.79 -5.97
N VAL A 82 -3.85 -1.26 -4.89
CA VAL A 82 -2.40 -1.39 -4.82
C VAL A 82 -2.03 -2.85 -4.60
N THR A 83 -1.28 -3.41 -5.55
CA THR A 83 -0.84 -4.81 -5.50
C THR A 83 0.66 -4.87 -5.21
N ILE A 84 1.04 -5.66 -4.21
CA ILE A 84 2.43 -5.89 -3.79
C ILE A 84 2.61 -7.37 -3.48
N THR A 85 3.75 -7.93 -3.86
CA THR A 85 4.15 -9.30 -3.50
C THR A 85 5.19 -9.24 -2.40
N PHE A 86 4.92 -9.88 -1.26
CA PHE A 86 5.88 -10.01 -0.16
C PHE A 86 6.71 -11.29 -0.33
N LEU A 87 8.03 -11.19 -0.12
CA LEU A 87 8.94 -12.35 -0.12
C LEU A 87 9.17 -12.90 1.29
N GLU A 88 8.92 -12.09 2.32
CA GLU A 88 9.02 -12.49 3.72
C GLU A 88 7.63 -12.84 4.28
N ASP A 89 7.01 -13.90 3.77
CA ASP A 89 5.68 -14.33 4.21
C ASP A 89 5.62 -14.74 5.69
N ASP A 90 6.75 -15.16 6.26
CA ASP A 90 6.87 -15.43 7.70
C ASP A 90 7.06 -14.16 8.56
N ASN A 91 7.26 -12.98 7.97
CA ASN A 91 7.36 -11.74 8.75
C ASN A 91 6.04 -11.46 9.50
N LYS A 92 6.13 -11.15 10.80
CA LYS A 92 4.96 -10.86 11.65
C LYS A 92 4.07 -9.76 11.05
N GLY A 93 4.67 -8.71 10.49
CA GLY A 93 3.94 -7.62 9.84
C GLY A 93 3.11 -8.12 8.65
N VAL A 94 3.71 -8.99 7.82
CA VAL A 94 3.08 -9.60 6.65
C VAL A 94 1.92 -10.50 7.06
N VAL A 95 2.15 -11.48 7.93
CA VAL A 95 1.11 -12.41 8.40
C VAL A 95 -0.07 -11.64 9.04
N ASN A 96 0.23 -10.66 9.89
CA ASN A 96 -0.81 -9.85 10.54
C ASN A 96 -1.60 -8.99 9.55
N SER A 97 -0.99 -8.58 8.44
CA SER A 97 -1.66 -7.75 7.44
C SER A 97 -2.54 -8.58 6.51
N ILE A 98 -2.14 -9.82 6.21
CA ILE A 98 -2.90 -10.74 5.36
C ILE A 98 -4.09 -11.35 6.12
N PHE A 99 -3.89 -11.77 7.38
CA PHE A 99 -4.89 -12.53 8.14
C PHE A 99 -5.60 -11.73 9.23
N GLY A 100 -5.07 -10.55 9.59
CA GLY A 100 -5.56 -9.75 10.71
C GLY A 100 -4.92 -10.18 12.03
N GLU A 101 -4.54 -9.21 12.85
CA GLU A 101 -3.81 -9.42 14.11
C GLU A 101 -4.54 -10.34 15.10
N ASP A 102 -5.87 -10.26 15.15
CA ASP A 102 -6.69 -11.10 16.03
C ASP A 102 -6.69 -12.59 15.63
N ASN A 103 -6.32 -12.90 14.39
CA ASN A 103 -6.32 -14.24 13.83
C ASN A 103 -4.93 -14.90 13.83
N VAL A 104 -3.91 -14.24 14.39
CA VAL A 104 -2.52 -14.73 14.38
C VAL A 104 -2.03 -14.91 15.81
N VAL A 105 -1.74 -16.15 16.20
CA VAL A 105 -1.20 -16.49 17.51
C VAL A 105 0.26 -16.91 17.36
N ILE A 106 1.16 -16.17 17.99
CA ILE A 106 2.60 -16.42 17.96
C ILE A 106 3.05 -16.83 19.36
N LYS A 107 3.69 -17.99 19.50
CA LYS A 107 4.19 -18.52 20.78
C LYS A 107 5.60 -19.11 20.61
N PRO A 108 6.41 -19.15 21.69
CA PRO A 108 7.63 -19.95 21.68
C PRO A 108 7.29 -21.44 21.49
N GLY A 109 7.93 -22.08 20.52
CA GLY A 109 7.90 -23.53 20.30
C GLY A 109 9.19 -24.19 20.79
N ALA A 110 9.24 -25.52 20.76
CA ALA A 110 10.39 -26.30 21.24
C ALA A 110 11.69 -26.01 20.46
N GLU A 111 11.60 -25.68 19.18
CA GLU A 111 12.74 -25.42 18.29
C GLU A 111 12.64 -24.05 17.58
N GLY A 112 11.88 -23.09 18.11
CA GLY A 112 11.75 -21.77 17.49
C GLY A 112 10.45 -21.06 17.81
N THR A 113 9.86 -20.40 16.82
CA THR A 113 8.56 -19.71 16.95
C THR A 113 7.46 -20.54 16.32
N GLN A 114 6.43 -20.87 17.10
CA GLN A 114 5.21 -21.49 16.60
C GLN A 114 4.19 -20.41 16.26
N LYS A 115 3.63 -20.47 15.04
CA LYS A 115 2.55 -19.60 14.59
C LYS A 115 1.30 -20.42 14.29
N THR A 116 0.16 -19.94 14.74
CA THR A 116 -1.16 -20.49 14.40
C THR A 116 -1.97 -19.38 13.75
N ILE A 117 -2.40 -19.61 12.51
CA ILE A 117 -3.15 -18.67 11.70
C ILE A 117 -4.57 -19.19 11.55
N TYR A 118 -5.55 -18.41 11.98
CA TYR A 118 -6.97 -18.73 11.86
C TYR A 118 -7.54 -18.13 10.58
N HIS A 119 -8.02 -18.98 9.67
CA HIS A 119 -8.69 -18.51 8.46
C HIS A 119 -10.16 -18.19 8.80
N THR A 120 -10.53 -16.92 8.76
CA THR A 120 -11.87 -16.45 9.13
C THR A 120 -12.50 -15.58 8.03
N LYS A 121 -13.81 -15.37 8.10
CA LYS A 121 -14.55 -14.45 7.22
C LYS A 121 -14.51 -12.99 7.67
N GLN A 122 -13.75 -12.68 8.73
CA GLN A 122 -13.70 -11.33 9.27
C GLN A 122 -13.05 -10.39 8.26
N ARG A 123 -13.60 -9.18 8.14
CA ARG A 123 -13.00 -8.15 7.29
C ARG A 123 -11.75 -7.61 7.98
N LEU A 124 -10.67 -7.45 7.22
CA LEU A 124 -9.45 -6.84 7.71
C LEU A 124 -9.70 -5.39 8.20
N PRO A 125 -9.00 -4.95 9.25
CA PRO A 125 -9.10 -3.58 9.73
C PRO A 125 -8.58 -2.61 8.66
N ILE A 126 -9.15 -1.41 8.63
CA ILE A 126 -8.61 -0.33 7.80
C ILE A 126 -7.33 0.18 8.46
N LYS A 127 -6.27 0.35 7.68
CA LYS A 127 -4.97 0.85 8.14
C LYS A 127 -4.50 2.04 7.28
N SER A 128 -3.51 2.75 7.79
CA SER A 128 -2.71 3.68 7.00
C SER A 128 -1.55 2.90 6.38
N HIS A 129 -1.25 3.16 5.10
CA HIS A 129 -0.17 2.49 4.39
C HIS A 129 0.77 3.50 3.74
N VAL A 130 2.05 3.17 3.72
CA VAL A 130 3.09 3.95 3.05
C VAL A 130 3.90 3.02 2.17
N ILE A 131 4.12 3.45 0.93
CA ILE A 131 4.96 2.72 -0.03
C ILE A 131 6.06 3.65 -0.50
N LYS A 132 7.31 3.20 -0.42
CA LYS A 132 8.49 3.97 -0.82
C LYS A 132 9.20 3.31 -2.00
N ALA A 133 9.65 4.11 -2.95
CA ALA A 133 10.52 3.67 -4.04
C ALA A 133 11.59 4.72 -4.31
N ALA A 134 12.76 4.28 -4.74
CA ALA A 134 13.85 5.15 -5.20
C ALA A 134 14.24 4.83 -6.64
N ASP A 135 14.86 5.79 -7.32
CA ASP A 135 15.55 5.64 -8.61
C ASP A 135 16.71 6.65 -8.67
N GLY A 136 17.91 6.19 -8.30
CA GLY A 136 19.05 7.08 -8.06
C GLY A 136 18.74 8.11 -6.98
N ASP A 137 18.82 9.40 -7.31
CA ASP A 137 18.51 10.51 -6.40
C ASP A 137 17.00 10.83 -6.30
N LYS A 138 16.15 10.15 -7.07
CA LYS A 138 14.70 10.36 -7.05
C LYS A 138 14.06 9.44 -6.03
N GLU A 139 13.17 9.99 -5.23
CA GLU A 139 12.34 9.23 -4.30
C GLU A 139 10.87 9.45 -4.60
N LYS A 140 10.06 8.42 -4.36
CA LYS A 140 8.61 8.48 -4.40
C LYS A 140 8.04 7.83 -3.15
N THR A 141 7.09 8.52 -2.53
CA THR A 141 6.34 8.02 -1.39
C THR A 141 4.86 8.09 -1.70
N TYR A 142 4.22 6.94 -1.76
CA TYR A 142 2.77 6.82 -1.85
C TYR A 142 2.21 6.73 -0.44
N VAL A 143 1.33 7.66 -0.11
CA VAL A 143 0.66 7.72 1.19
C VAL A 143 -0.79 7.35 0.98
N ILE A 144 -1.22 6.27 1.63
CA ILE A 144 -2.58 5.75 1.57
C ILE A 144 -3.16 5.90 2.98
N PRO A 145 -3.88 7.01 3.26
CA PRO A 145 -4.34 7.31 4.62
C PRO A 145 -5.31 6.26 5.19
N ARG A 146 -6.08 5.60 4.31
CA ARG A 146 -7.10 4.63 4.66
C ARG A 146 -7.20 3.59 3.55
N GLY A 147 -6.57 2.44 3.75
CA GLY A 147 -6.65 1.28 2.86
C GLY A 147 -7.11 0.03 3.61
N ARG A 148 -7.50 -0.99 2.85
CA ARG A 148 -7.77 -2.34 3.33
C ARG A 148 -7.02 -3.32 2.44
#